data_AF-A0A3B9K4R7-F1
#
_entry.id   AF-A0A3B9K4R7-F1
#
_cell.length_a   1.000
_cell.length_b   1.000
_cell.length_c   1.000
_cell.angle_alpha   90.00
_cell.angle_beta   90.00
_cell.angle_gamma   90.00
#
_symmetry.space_group_name_H-M   'P 1'
#
loop_
_entity.id
_entity.type
_entity.pdbx_description
1 polymer ?
#
loop_
_entity_poly.entity_id
_entity_poly.type
_entity_poly.pdbx_seq_one_letter_code
_entity_poly.pdbx_strand_id
1 'polypeptide(L)'
;MLALALLLMVLLSSVYIAVESGHTCHGEECPICEHIEECRNILRQVSEIITGCAVCLSAAIIILLVRANLPEFLIYTTPVRSGVRLNR
;
A
#
# COMPACT_ATOMS: atom_id res chain seq x y z
N MET A 1 -14.41 15.81 5.28
CA MET A 1 -13.52 16.94 5.65
C MET A 1 -12.04 16.54 5.56
N LEU A 2 -11.58 15.49 6.26
CA LEU A 2 -10.18 15.03 6.20
C LEU A 2 -9.68 14.66 4.79
N ALA A 3 -10.46 13.92 4.00
CA ALA A 3 -10.05 13.53 2.65
C ALA A 3 -9.81 14.74 1.73
N LEU A 4 -10.64 15.79 1.85
CA LEU A 4 -10.46 17.03 1.07
C LEU A 4 -9.21 17.79 1.51
N ALA A 5 -8.96 17.85 2.83
CA ALA A 5 -7.75 18.48 3.36
C ALA A 5 -6.47 17.77 2.88
N LEU A 6 -6.45 16.44 2.89
CA LEU A 6 -5.34 15.64 2.36
C LEU A 6 -5.15 15.85 0.86
N LEU A 7 -6.24 15.91 0.09
CA LEU A 7 -6.19 16.11 -1.35
C LEU A 7 -5.65 17.51 -1.70
N LEU A 8 -6.08 18.54 -0.97
CA LEU A 8 -5.55 19.90 -1.10
C LEU A 8 -4.08 19.97 -0.71
N MET A 9 -3.66 19.32 0.39
CA MET A 9 -2.24 19.25 0.77
C MET A 9 -1.39 18.63 -0.33
N VAL A 10 -1.81 17.49 -0.90
CA VAL A 10 -1.08 16.81 -1.99
C VAL A 10 -0.99 17.68 -3.25
N LEU A 11 -2.09 18.33 -3.63
CA LEU A 11 -2.15 19.21 -4.80
C LEU A 11 -1.32 20.48 -4.62
N LEU A 12 -1.38 21.11 -3.45
CA LEU A 12 -0.60 22.31 -3.16
C LEU A 12 0.89 21.98 -3.08
N SER A 13 1.28 20.84 -2.51
CA SER A 13 2.68 20.38 -2.51
C SER A 13 3.18 20.11 -3.93
N SER A 14 2.38 19.48 -4.80
CA SER A 14 2.80 19.20 -6.19
C SER A 14 2.91 20.47 -7.03
N VAL A 15 1.97 21.42 -6.87
CA VAL A 15 2.02 22.74 -7.50
C VAL A 15 3.21 23.55 -6.99
N TYR A 16 3.47 23.54 -5.67
CA TYR A 16 4.62 24.22 -5.08
C TYR A 16 5.93 23.68 -5.68
N ILE A 17 6.13 22.36 -5.72
CA ILE A 17 7.30 21.74 -6.34
C ILE A 17 7.44 22.13 -7.82
N ALA A 18 6.33 22.16 -8.59
CA ALA A 18 6.36 22.48 -10.01
C ALA A 18 6.69 23.94 -10.29
N VAL A 19 6.08 24.88 -9.57
CA VAL A 19 6.34 26.33 -9.69
C VAL A 19 7.77 26.62 -9.33
N GLU A 20 8.24 25.99 -8.26
CA GLU A 20 9.54 26.26 -7.71
C GLU A 20 10.60 25.60 -8.60
N SER A 21 10.40 24.43 -9.22
CA SER A 21 11.40 23.71 -10.06
C SER A 21 12.24 24.52 -11.09
N GLY A 22 11.81 25.73 -11.49
CA GLY A 22 12.56 26.67 -12.31
C GLY A 22 13.45 27.68 -11.56
N HIS A 23 13.57 27.59 -10.23
CA HIS A 23 14.36 28.52 -9.42
C HIS A 23 15.86 28.39 -9.66
N THR A 24 16.53 29.54 -9.82
CA THR A 24 17.99 29.66 -9.73
C THR A 24 18.41 29.51 -8.27
N CYS A 25 18.59 28.27 -7.84
CA CYS A 25 19.10 27.93 -6.51
C CYS A 25 20.46 28.62 -6.29
N HIS A 26 20.58 29.39 -5.19
CA HIS A 26 21.75 30.23 -4.91
C HIS A 26 22.75 29.62 -3.91
N GLY A 27 22.74 28.29 -3.75
CA GLY A 27 23.63 27.60 -2.80
C GLY A 27 22.92 27.20 -1.50
N GLU A 28 23.66 26.54 -0.61
CA GLU A 28 23.27 25.51 0.38
C GLU A 28 22.20 25.87 1.44
N GLU A 29 21.63 27.08 1.42
CA GLU A 29 20.69 27.57 2.44
C GLU A 29 19.42 28.17 1.81
N CYS A 30 18.83 27.50 0.84
CA CYS A 30 17.55 27.93 0.27
C CYS A 30 16.38 27.45 1.16
N PRO A 31 15.67 28.34 1.89
CA PRO A 31 14.56 27.96 2.79
C PRO A 31 13.41 27.27 2.06
N ILE A 32 13.33 27.51 0.76
CA ILE A 32 12.37 26.92 -0.15
C ILE A 32 12.64 25.42 -0.37
N CYS A 33 13.91 25.01 -0.48
CA CYS A 33 14.28 23.61 -0.65
C CYS A 33 13.97 22.79 0.62
N GLU A 34 14.12 23.38 1.80
CA GLU A 34 13.75 22.77 3.08
C GLU A 34 12.24 22.51 3.17
N HIS A 35 11.42 23.52 2.83
CA HIS A 35 9.96 23.36 2.79
C HIS A 35 9.48 22.35 1.72
N ILE A 36 10.21 22.22 0.60
CA ILE A 36 9.94 21.18 -0.40
C ILE A 36 10.22 19.78 0.19
N GLU A 37 11.29 19.62 0.96
CA GLU A 37 11.64 18.32 1.55
C GLU A 37 10.61 17.88 2.60
N GLU A 38 10.13 18.81 3.43
CA GLU A 38 9.01 18.53 4.34
C GLU A 38 7.75 18.09 3.58
N CYS A 39 7.39 18.80 2.50
CA CYS A 39 6.28 18.42 1.64
C CYS A 39 6.47 17.03 1.02
N ARG A 40 7.69 16.72 0.55
CA ARG A 40 8.04 15.43 -0.02
C ARG A 40 7.91 14.31 1.00
N ASN A 41 8.32 14.55 2.25
CA ASN A 41 8.20 13.58 3.32
C ASN A 41 6.73 13.28 3.65
N ILE A 42 5.86 14.30 3.67
CA ILE A 42 4.41 14.10 3.84
C ILE A 42 3.84 13.26 2.69
N LEU A 43 4.17 13.59 1.44
CA LEU A 43 3.71 12.82 0.27
C LEU A 43 4.15 11.37 0.31
N ARG A 44 5.39 11.12 0.73
CA ARG A 44 5.95 9.78 0.87
C ARG A 44 5.22 8.98 1.95
N GLN A 45 5.00 9.56 3.13
CA GLN A 45 4.25 8.91 4.20
C GLN A 45 2.82 8.56 3.77
N VAL A 46 2.12 9.47 3.09
CA VAL A 46 0.78 9.20 2.56
C VAL A 46 0.79 8.04 1.56
N SER A 47 1.78 8.02 0.65
CA SER A 47 1.94 6.94 -0.34
C SER A 47 2.25 5.59 0.32
N GLU A 48 3.09 5.59 1.35
CA GLU A 48 3.42 4.40 2.14
C GLU A 48 2.19 3.87 2.90
N ILE A 49 1.38 4.74 3.50
CA ILE A 49 0.12 4.35 4.17
C ILE A 49 -0.85 3.68 3.18
N ILE A 50 -1.04 4.27 1.99
CA ILE A 50 -1.92 3.72 0.95
C ILE A 50 -1.44 2.32 0.52
N THR A 51 -0.14 2.19 0.28
CA THR A 51 0.48 0.92 -0.12
C THR A 51 0.34 -0.13 0.97
N GLY A 52 0.60 0.24 2.23
CA GLY A 52 0.45 -0.65 3.39
C GLY A 52 -0.99 -1.15 3.56
N CYS A 53 -1.98 -0.26 3.45
CA CYS A 53 -3.39 -0.65 3.49
C CYS A 53 -3.76 -1.65 2.38
N ALA A 54 -3.29 -1.43 1.15
CA ALA A 54 -3.56 -2.32 0.03
C ALA A 54 -2.97 -3.73 0.25
N VAL A 55 -1.74 -3.82 0.79
CA VAL A 55 -1.09 -5.09 1.10
C VAL A 55 -1.81 -5.84 2.24
N CYS A 56 -2.21 -5.13 3.30
CA CYS A 56 -2.95 -5.75 4.39
C CYS A 56 -4.31 -6.31 3.93
N LEU A 57 -5.03 -5.58 3.09
CA LEU A 57 -6.31 -6.01 2.54
C LEU A 57 -6.15 -7.24 1.64
N SER A 58 -5.15 -7.25 0.75
CA SER A 58 -4.91 -8.39 -0.13
C SER A 58 -4.52 -9.64 0.66
N ALA A 59 -3.65 -9.52 1.65
CA ALA A 59 -3.28 -10.62 2.54
C ALA A 59 -4.50 -11.17 3.31
N ALA A 60 -5.35 -10.28 3.86
CA ALA A 60 -6.56 -10.69 4.57
C ALA A 60 -7.52 -11.48 3.66
N ILE A 61 -7.73 -11.02 2.42
CA ILE A 61 -8.58 -11.72 1.44
C ILE A 61 -8.01 -13.11 1.14
N ILE A 62 -6.70 -13.22 0.89
CA ILE A 62 -6.04 -14.50 0.61
C ILE A 62 -6.21 -15.46 1.80
N ILE A 63 -5.98 -14.98 3.03
CA ILE A 63 -6.16 -15.79 4.24
C ILE A 63 -7.61 -16.27 4.36
N LEU A 64 -8.59 -15.38 4.16
CA LEU A 64 -10.01 -15.75 4.22
C LEU A 64 -10.37 -16.81 3.17
N LEU A 65 -9.91 -16.66 1.93
CA LEU A 65 -10.14 -17.63 0.86
C LEU A 65 -9.52 -18.99 1.21
N VAL A 66 -8.27 -18.99 1.70
CA VAL A 66 -7.58 -20.22 2.12
C VAL A 66 -8.36 -20.90 3.26
N ARG A 67 -8.81 -20.15 4.28
CA ARG A 67 -9.60 -20.69 5.39
C ARG A 67 -10.96 -21.22 4.95
N ALA A 68 -11.62 -20.57 3.99
CA ALA A 68 -12.91 -21.01 3.46
C ALA A 68 -12.78 -22.28 2.61
N ASN A 69 -11.70 -22.43 1.84
CA ASN A 69 -11.47 -23.58 0.96
C ASN A 69 -10.75 -24.76 1.65
N LEU A 70 -10.03 -24.51 2.75
CA LEU A 70 -9.37 -25.56 3.54
C LEU A 70 -10.30 -26.70 3.97
N PRO A 71 -11.50 -26.45 4.56
CA PRO A 71 -12.37 -27.55 4.98
C PRO A 71 -12.85 -28.39 3.80
N GLU A 72 -13.06 -27.79 2.63
CA GLU A 72 -13.51 -28.52 1.44
C GLU A 72 -12.39 -29.40 0.86
N PHE A 73 -11.16 -28.89 0.79
CA PHE A 73 -9.99 -29.64 0.34
C PHE A 73 -9.59 -30.76 1.32
N LEU A 74 -9.60 -30.48 2.63
CA LEU A 74 -9.16 -31.44 3.67
C LEU A 74 -10.15 -32.59 3.87
N ILE A 75 -11.45 -32.36 3.59
CA ILE A 75 -12.47 -33.41 3.56
C ILE A 75 -12.36 -34.24 2.26
N TYR A 76 -12.08 -33.59 1.11
CA TYR A 76 -11.92 -34.28 -0.18
C TYR A 76 -10.72 -35.24 -0.20
N THR A 77 -9.60 -34.87 0.43
CA THR A 77 -8.40 -35.71 0.46
C THR A 77 -8.36 -36.70 1.62
N THR A 78 -9.47 -36.91 2.35
CA THR A 78 -9.47 -38.00 3.34
C THR A 78 -9.25 -39.33 2.61
N PRO A 79 -8.23 -40.13 2.98
CA PRO A 79 -7.93 -41.40 2.31
C PRO A 79 -9.09 -42.41 2.35
N VAL A 80 -10.11 -42.13 3.17
CA VAL A 80 -11.38 -42.85 3.26
C VAL A 80 -12.18 -42.83 1.95
N ARG A 81 -12.12 -41.75 1.14
CA ARG A 81 -12.85 -41.68 -0.16
C ARG A 81 -12.01 -42.13 -1.36
N SER A 82 -10.68 -42.18 -1.23
CA SER A 82 -9.80 -42.64 -2.32
C SER A 82 -9.90 -44.15 -2.56
N GLY A 83 -10.66 -44.90 -1.75
CA GLY A 83 -11.00 -46.29 -2.01
C GLY A 83 -9.81 -47.16 -2.40
N VAL A 84 -8.62 -46.84 -1.88
CA VAL A 84 -7.40 -47.60 -2.19
C VAL A 84 -7.55 -48.90 -1.45
N ARG A 85 -8.07 -49.92 -2.14
CA ARG A 85 -8.01 -51.28 -1.65
C ARG A 85 -6.53 -51.61 -1.55
N LEU A 86 -6.05 -51.68 -0.32
CA LEU A 86 -4.74 -52.21 0.01
C LEU A 86 -4.71 -53.62 -0.58
N ASN A 87 -4.06 -53.78 -1.74
CA ASN A 87 -3.81 -55.10 -2.29
C ASN A 87 -2.74 -55.75 -1.41
N ARG A 88 -2.99 -57.03 -1.15
CA ARG A 88 -2.36 -57.92 -0.18
C ARG A 88 -0.88 -58.15 -0.44
#